data_AF-A0A7J8GX30-F1
#
_entry.id   AF-A0A7J8GX30-F1
#
_cell.length_a   1.000
_cell.length_b   1.000
_cell.length_c   1.000
_cell.angle_alpha   90.00
_cell.angle_beta   90.00
_cell.angle_gamma   90.00
#
_symmetry.space_group_name_H-M   'P 1'
#
loop_
_entity.id
_entity.type
_entity.pdbx_description
1 polymer ?
#
loop_
_entity_poly.entity_id
_entity_poly.type
_entity_poly.pdbx_seq_one_letter_code
_entity_poly.pdbx_strand_id
1 'polypeptide(L)'
;MPIQPPNKDTEEMEAEGDSATEMNGEEEESEEERSGSQTESEEESSEMDDEDYERRRSECVNEMLDLEKQFSELKEKLFRERLSQLRLRLEEVGAERAPEYTEPLGGLQRSLKIRIQVAGIYKGFCLDVIRNKYECELQGAKQHLEVTAGAALQPSLAWTPPGACTAVARSCPLQARVHPTSAPYLALPKVSLLGPLPDETLS
;
A
#
# COMPACT_ATOMS: atom_id res chain seq x y z
N MET A 1 -21.74 -12.09 19.13
CA MET A 1 -22.11 -11.41 17.87
C MET A 1 -20.86 -10.69 17.36
N PRO A 2 -20.47 -10.82 16.08
CA PRO A 2 -19.28 -10.14 15.58
C PRO A 2 -19.56 -8.66 15.35
N ILE A 3 -18.69 -7.78 15.83
CA ILE A 3 -18.70 -6.34 15.58
C ILE A 3 -17.82 -6.10 14.35
N GLN A 4 -18.42 -5.59 13.27
CA GLN A 4 -17.76 -5.16 12.03
C GLN A 4 -17.00 -3.84 12.25
N PRO A 5 -15.89 -3.58 11.52
CA PRO A 5 -15.28 -2.25 11.49
C PRO A 5 -16.02 -1.33 10.50
N PRO A 6 -16.05 0.00 10.75
CA PRO A 6 -16.72 0.95 9.87
C PRO A 6 -15.83 1.30 8.67
N ASN A 7 -16.38 1.22 7.46
CA ASN A 7 -15.82 1.87 6.29
C ASN A 7 -16.03 3.38 6.42
N LYS A 8 -14.97 4.15 6.25
CA LYS A 8 -14.98 5.61 6.33
C LYS A 8 -14.51 6.17 5.00
N ASP A 9 -15.37 6.08 3.99
CA ASP A 9 -15.25 6.87 2.78
C ASP A 9 -15.64 8.30 3.14
N THR A 10 -14.66 9.21 3.09
CA THR A 10 -14.86 10.64 3.34
C THR A 10 -14.67 11.35 2.00
N GLU A 11 -15.81 11.72 1.45
CA GLU A 11 -16.14 12.73 0.45
C GLU A 11 -15.03 13.66 -0.07
N GLU A 12 -14.92 13.78 -1.39
CA GLU A 12 -14.75 15.09 -2.05
C GLU A 12 -15.83 15.22 -3.14
N MET A 13 -16.56 16.32 -3.05
CA MET A 13 -17.70 16.71 -3.86
C MET A 13 -17.23 17.22 -5.23
N GLU A 14 -17.87 16.77 -6.31
CA GLU A 14 -18.02 17.59 -7.51
C GLU A 14 -19.50 17.71 -7.87
N ALA A 15 -19.97 18.95 -7.77
CA ALA A 15 -21.31 19.37 -8.13
C ALA A 15 -21.34 19.68 -9.64
N GLU A 16 -22.00 18.84 -10.43
CA GLU A 16 -22.53 19.26 -11.72
C GLU A 16 -24.04 19.44 -11.58
N GLY A 17 -24.45 20.71 -11.50
CA GLY A 17 -25.82 21.15 -11.62
C GLY A 17 -26.18 21.33 -13.09
N ASP A 18 -26.77 20.31 -13.70
CA ASP A 18 -27.47 20.45 -14.97
C ASP A 18 -28.93 20.83 -14.69
N SER A 19 -29.14 22.14 -14.53
CA SER A 19 -30.46 22.73 -14.27
C SER A 19 -31.14 23.05 -15.60
N ALA A 20 -31.71 22.03 -16.25
CA ALA A 20 -32.72 22.22 -17.27
C ALA A 20 -34.03 22.69 -16.60
N THR A 21 -34.29 24.00 -16.60
CA THR A 21 -35.60 24.56 -16.25
C THR A 21 -35.84 25.82 -17.08
N GLU A 22 -36.28 25.61 -18.32
CA GLU A 22 -36.82 26.66 -19.18
C GLU A 22 -38.17 27.12 -18.60
N MET A 23 -38.21 28.36 -18.10
CA MET A 23 -39.43 28.99 -17.61
C MET A 23 -40.18 29.66 -18.77
N ASN A 24 -41.42 29.20 -18.89
CA ASN A 24 -42.60 29.83 -19.47
C ASN A 24 -42.60 31.38 -19.47
N GLY A 25 -43.00 31.96 -20.60
CA GLY A 25 -43.23 33.40 -20.79
C GLY A 25 -44.16 33.64 -21.98
N GLU A 26 -45.43 33.25 -21.84
CA GLU A 26 -46.55 33.81 -22.61
C GLU A 26 -46.95 35.14 -21.96
N GLU A 27 -46.98 36.27 -22.70
CA GLU A 27 -48.01 37.32 -22.59
C GLU A 27 -48.08 38.11 -23.91
N GLU A 28 -49.32 38.38 -24.30
CA GLU A 28 -49.84 38.98 -25.53
C GLU A 28 -50.03 40.52 -25.41
N GLU A 29 -50.23 41.15 -26.58
CA GLU A 29 -50.89 42.44 -26.87
C GLU A 29 -50.26 43.80 -26.46
N SER A 30 -49.94 44.62 -27.47
CA SER A 30 -50.53 45.98 -27.62
C SER A 30 -50.20 46.61 -28.98
N GLU A 31 -51.25 46.78 -29.77
CA GLU A 31 -51.37 47.77 -30.86
C GLU A 31 -51.30 49.19 -30.29
N GLU A 32 -50.62 50.12 -30.97
CA GLU A 32 -51.13 51.47 -31.27
C GLU A 32 -50.05 52.37 -31.93
N GLU A 33 -50.31 52.71 -33.19
CA GLU A 33 -50.30 54.08 -33.73
C GLU A 33 -49.12 55.01 -33.34
N ARG A 34 -48.16 55.16 -34.25
CA ARG A 34 -47.43 56.43 -34.41
C ARG A 34 -47.27 56.82 -35.88
N SER A 35 -48.25 57.59 -36.34
CA SER A 35 -48.10 58.50 -37.48
C SER A 35 -47.09 59.60 -37.13
N GLY A 36 -46.05 59.75 -37.97
CA GLY A 36 -44.99 60.73 -37.77
C GLY A 36 -44.25 61.03 -39.07
N SER A 37 -44.78 61.99 -39.81
CA SER A 37 -44.13 62.90 -40.76
C SER A 37 -42.96 62.39 -41.62
N GLN A 38 -43.21 62.31 -42.92
CA GLN A 38 -42.20 62.69 -43.91
C GLN A 38 -41.77 64.14 -43.65
N THR A 39 -40.54 64.32 -43.21
CA THR A 39 -39.74 65.51 -43.51
C THR A 39 -38.39 65.02 -43.99
N GLU A 40 -38.22 65.05 -45.31
CA GLU A 40 -36.95 65.12 -46.00
C GLU A 40 -36.09 66.23 -45.35
N SER A 41 -35.06 65.81 -44.62
CA SER A 41 -33.87 66.60 -44.33
C SER A 41 -32.69 65.67 -44.53
N GLU A 42 -32.21 65.67 -45.78
CA GLU A 42 -30.84 65.32 -46.11
C GLU A 42 -29.89 66.15 -45.22
N GLU A 43 -28.65 65.68 -45.08
CA GLU A 43 -27.54 66.37 -44.39
C GLU A 43 -27.27 65.96 -42.94
N GLU A 44 -26.98 64.67 -42.73
CA GLU A 44 -25.76 64.26 -42.02
C GLU A 44 -25.35 62.85 -42.47
N SER A 45 -25.05 62.72 -43.77
CA SER A 45 -24.32 61.54 -44.26
C SER A 45 -22.88 61.67 -43.75
N SER A 46 -22.60 61.09 -42.59
CA SER A 46 -21.22 60.85 -42.15
C SER A 46 -20.63 59.80 -43.09
N GLU A 47 -20.12 60.29 -44.21
CA GLU A 47 -19.32 59.56 -45.19
C GLU A 47 -18.04 59.12 -44.49
N MET A 48 -18.12 58.03 -43.72
CA MET A 48 -16.94 57.27 -43.33
C MET A 48 -16.33 56.79 -44.64
N ASP A 49 -15.17 57.36 -44.94
CA ASP A 49 -14.39 57.02 -46.11
C ASP A 49 -14.19 55.49 -46.17
N ASP A 50 -14.31 54.91 -47.36
CA ASP A 50 -14.12 53.47 -47.58
C ASP A 50 -12.74 53.02 -47.05
N GLU A 51 -11.76 53.94 -47.06
CA GLU A 51 -10.43 53.75 -46.48
C GLU A 51 -10.46 53.51 -44.95
N ASP A 52 -11.33 54.19 -44.20
CA ASP A 52 -11.49 54.00 -42.76
C ASP A 52 -12.19 52.66 -42.45
N TYR A 53 -13.12 52.24 -43.30
CA TYR A 53 -13.74 50.91 -43.19
C TYR A 53 -12.72 49.80 -43.42
N GLU A 54 -11.94 49.86 -44.50
CA GLU A 54 -10.90 48.85 -44.79
C GLU A 54 -9.80 48.84 -43.72
N ARG A 55 -9.45 50.01 -43.16
CA ARG A 55 -8.52 50.08 -42.02
C ARG A 55 -9.03 49.28 -40.83
N ARG A 56 -10.26 49.52 -40.36
CA ARG A 56 -10.85 48.78 -39.23
C ARG A 56 -10.99 47.29 -39.53
N ARG A 57 -11.34 46.94 -40.76
CA ARG A 57 -11.41 45.54 -41.20
C ARG A 57 -10.04 44.87 -41.11
N SER A 58 -8.98 45.55 -41.55
CA SER A 58 -7.62 45.04 -41.47
C SER A 58 -7.13 44.88 -40.02
N GLU A 59 -7.43 45.83 -39.14
CA GLU A 59 -7.10 45.77 -37.71
C GLU A 59 -7.76 44.57 -37.03
N CYS A 60 -9.07 44.36 -37.28
CA CYS A 60 -9.80 43.20 -36.76
C CYS A 60 -9.18 41.87 -37.23
N VAL A 61 -8.80 41.77 -38.51
CA VAL A 61 -8.14 40.57 -39.05
C VAL A 61 -6.76 40.37 -38.39
N ASN A 62 -5.99 41.43 -38.20
CA ASN A 62 -4.68 41.35 -37.54
C ASN A 62 -4.81 40.89 -36.08
N GLU A 63 -5.79 41.41 -35.34
CA GLU A 63 -6.07 40.95 -33.98
C GLU A 63 -6.44 39.46 -33.94
N MET A 64 -7.26 38.99 -34.88
CA MET A 64 -7.58 37.56 -34.99
C MET A 64 -6.32 36.70 -35.26
N LEU A 65 -5.42 37.17 -36.13
CA LEU A 65 -4.16 36.49 -36.41
C LEU A 65 -3.24 36.44 -35.18
N ASP A 66 -3.18 37.54 -34.43
CA ASP A 66 -2.41 37.60 -33.19
C ASP A 66 -2.98 36.65 -32.13
N LEU A 67 -4.30 36.54 -32.00
CA LEU A 67 -4.96 35.57 -31.12
C LEU A 67 -4.66 34.13 -31.54
N GLU A 68 -4.72 33.81 -32.83
CA GLU A 68 -4.41 32.46 -33.35
C GLU A 68 -2.95 32.09 -33.04
N LYS A 69 -2.04 33.04 -33.20
CA LYS A 69 -0.63 32.88 -32.85
C LYS A 69 -0.45 32.63 -31.35
N GLN A 70 -1.06 33.45 -30.50
CA GLN A 70 -1.00 33.28 -29.04
C GLN A 70 -1.57 31.92 -28.61
N PHE A 71 -2.68 31.48 -29.21
CA PHE A 71 -3.27 30.18 -28.94
C PHE A 71 -2.34 29.03 -29.33
N SER A 72 -1.67 29.15 -30.48
CA SER A 72 -0.69 28.16 -30.95
C SER A 72 0.53 28.09 -30.03
N GLU A 73 1.06 29.23 -29.60
CA GLU A 73 2.18 29.30 -28.66
C GLU A 73 1.81 28.71 -27.29
N LEU A 74 0.60 29.00 -26.79
CA LEU A 74 0.10 28.47 -25.53
C LEU A 74 -0.05 26.95 -25.59
N LYS A 75 -0.61 26.44 -26.68
CA LYS A 75 -0.75 25.01 -26.94
C LYS A 75 0.61 24.31 -26.94
N GLU A 76 1.61 24.89 -27.59
CA GLU A 76 2.96 24.34 -27.63
C GLU A 76 3.64 24.38 -26.25
N LYS A 77 3.44 25.44 -25.47
CA LYS A 77 3.90 25.53 -24.07
C LYS A 77 3.27 24.42 -23.21
N LEU A 78 1.97 24.22 -23.31
CA LEU A 78 1.25 23.16 -22.58
C LEU A 78 1.79 21.77 -22.92
N PHE A 79 2.00 21.47 -24.21
CA PHE A 79 2.56 20.18 -24.62
C PHE A 79 4.00 19.98 -24.12
N ARG A 80 4.84 21.01 -24.20
CA ARG A 80 6.21 20.94 -23.68
C ARG A 80 6.24 20.71 -22.17
N GLU A 81 5.41 21.42 -21.41
CA GLU A 81 5.31 21.25 -19.97
C GLU A 81 4.85 19.83 -19.63
N ARG A 82 3.78 19.35 -20.28
CA ARG A 82 3.27 18.00 -20.05
C ARG A 82 4.31 16.93 -20.36
N LEU A 83 5.04 17.09 -21.47
CA LEU A 83 6.12 16.19 -21.84
C LEU A 83 7.27 16.22 -20.82
N SER A 84 7.60 17.40 -20.29
CA SER A 84 8.61 17.57 -19.24
C SER A 84 8.22 16.85 -17.95
N GLN A 85 6.97 17.02 -17.49
CA GLN A 85 6.44 16.32 -16.31
C GLN A 85 6.53 14.80 -16.47
N LEU A 86 6.17 14.27 -17.65
CA LEU A 86 6.25 12.84 -17.94
C LEU A 86 7.69 12.33 -17.98
N ARG A 87 8.61 13.09 -18.59
CA ARG A 87 10.03 12.74 -18.62
C ARG A 87 10.63 12.67 -17.22
N LEU A 88 10.29 13.64 -16.35
CA LEU A 88 10.76 13.66 -14.97
C LEU A 88 10.26 12.45 -14.19
N ARG A 89 8.97 12.12 -14.29
CA ARG A 89 8.43 10.89 -13.66
C ARG A 89 9.08 9.62 -14.18
N LEU A 90 9.34 9.54 -15.49
CA LEU A 90 10.02 8.40 -16.08
C LEU A 90 11.47 8.26 -15.57
N GLU A 91 12.17 9.38 -15.39
CA GLU A 91 13.51 9.40 -14.80
C GLU A 91 13.49 8.95 -13.33
N GLU A 92 12.51 9.41 -12.54
CA GLU A 92 12.34 8.98 -11.14
C GLU A 92 12.08 7.48 -11.02
N VAL A 93 11.24 6.93 -11.90
CA VAL A 93 11.01 5.48 -11.98
C VAL A 93 12.28 4.75 -12.40
N GLY A 94 12.94 5.21 -13.46
CA GLY A 94 14.17 4.61 -13.98
C GLY A 94 15.36 4.67 -13.01
N ALA A 95 15.38 5.67 -12.13
CA ALA A 95 16.37 5.81 -11.07
C ALA A 95 15.97 5.15 -9.75
N GLU A 96 14.89 4.35 -9.74
CA GLU A 96 14.37 3.66 -8.55
C GLU A 96 14.06 4.61 -7.37
N ARG A 97 13.62 5.84 -7.65
CA ARG A 97 13.24 6.83 -6.64
C ARG A 97 11.73 7.10 -6.56
N ALA A 98 10.95 6.54 -7.48
CA ALA A 98 9.50 6.68 -7.51
C ALA A 98 8.87 6.13 -6.20
N PRO A 99 8.26 6.97 -5.34
CA PRO A 99 7.74 6.56 -4.04
C PRO A 99 6.63 5.51 -4.15
N GLU A 100 5.80 5.60 -5.18
CA GLU A 100 4.68 4.68 -5.43
C GLU A 100 5.12 3.21 -5.60
N TYR A 101 6.39 2.97 -5.95
CA TYR A 101 6.98 1.64 -6.07
C TYR A 101 7.95 1.32 -4.93
N THR A 102 8.79 2.29 -4.54
CA THR A 102 9.85 2.08 -3.55
C THR A 102 9.31 1.88 -2.12
N GLU A 103 8.22 2.55 -1.76
CA GLU A 103 7.63 2.39 -0.42
C GLU A 103 7.02 0.98 -0.22
N PRO A 104 6.18 0.45 -1.15
CA PRO A 104 5.73 -0.94 -1.10
C PRO A 104 6.90 -1.94 -1.10
N LEU A 105 7.92 -1.71 -1.93
CA LEU A 105 9.12 -2.55 -1.98
C LEU A 105 9.84 -2.59 -0.62
N GLY A 106 10.02 -1.44 0.03
CA GLY A 106 10.58 -1.37 1.38
C GLY A 106 9.75 -2.14 2.40
N GLY A 107 8.42 -2.11 2.28
CA GLY A 107 7.51 -2.91 3.10
C GLY A 107 7.75 -4.42 2.95
N LEU A 108 7.87 -4.89 1.70
CA LEU A 108 8.16 -6.30 1.40
C LEU A 108 9.54 -6.72 1.92
N GLN A 109 10.56 -5.89 1.75
CA GLN A 109 11.91 -6.15 2.26
C GLN A 109 11.93 -6.25 3.79
N ARG A 110 11.20 -5.39 4.50
CA ARG A 110 11.04 -5.48 5.97
C ARG A 110 10.36 -6.78 6.38
N SER A 111 9.28 -7.16 5.69
CA SER A 111 8.56 -8.41 5.94
C SER A 111 9.47 -9.63 5.73
N LEU A 112 10.24 -9.65 4.65
CA LEU A 112 11.21 -10.71 4.37
C LEU A 112 12.25 -10.83 5.49
N LYS A 113 12.82 -9.70 5.94
CA LYS A 113 13.79 -9.68 7.05
C LYS A 113 13.22 -10.28 8.33
N ILE A 114 11.98 -9.92 8.67
CA ILE A 114 11.27 -10.48 9.84
C ILE A 114 11.09 -11.99 9.69
N ARG A 115 10.63 -12.47 8.52
CA ARG A 115 10.43 -13.91 8.28
C ARG A 115 11.73 -14.71 8.45
N ILE A 116 12.84 -14.18 7.93
CA ILE A 116 14.16 -14.80 8.09
C ILE A 116 14.57 -14.84 9.57
N GLN A 117 14.40 -13.74 10.31
CA GLN A 117 14.72 -13.67 11.73
C GLN A 117 13.91 -14.68 12.55
N VAL A 118 12.59 -14.71 12.34
CA VAL A 118 11.69 -15.64 13.03
C VAL A 118 12.05 -17.10 12.71
N ALA A 119 12.34 -17.41 11.45
CA ALA A 119 12.78 -18.75 11.05
C ALA A 119 14.10 -19.16 11.72
N GLY A 120 15.05 -18.22 11.85
CA GLY A 120 16.31 -18.43 12.55
C GLY A 120 16.11 -18.74 14.03
N ILE A 121 15.27 -17.96 14.71
CA ILE A 121 14.91 -18.17 16.13
C ILE A 121 14.23 -19.54 16.31
N TYR A 122 13.26 -19.86 15.44
CA TYR A 122 12.56 -21.13 15.48
C TYR A 122 13.51 -22.32 15.32
N LYS A 123 14.43 -22.26 14.36
CA LYS A 123 15.47 -23.26 14.18
C LYS A 123 16.33 -23.43 15.43
N GLY A 124 16.72 -22.32 16.07
CA GLY A 124 17.46 -22.34 17.34
C GLY A 124 16.72 -23.13 18.41
N PHE A 125 15.44 -22.82 18.64
CA PHE A 125 14.61 -23.54 19.60
C PHE A 125 14.46 -25.03 19.25
N CYS A 126 14.29 -25.39 17.98
CA CYS A 126 14.24 -26.80 17.59
C CYS A 126 15.54 -27.54 17.95
N LEU A 127 16.70 -26.93 17.72
CA LEU A 127 17.99 -27.52 18.08
C LEU A 127 18.16 -27.65 19.60
N ASP A 128 17.74 -26.65 20.36
CA ASP A 128 17.78 -26.68 21.83
C ASP A 128 16.89 -27.79 22.38
N VAL A 129 15.68 -27.99 21.83
CA VAL A 129 14.79 -29.09 22.22
C VAL A 129 15.45 -30.45 21.93
N ILE A 130 16.10 -30.62 20.78
CA ILE A 130 16.81 -31.87 20.45
C ILE A 130 17.96 -32.11 21.42
N ARG A 131 18.78 -31.09 21.69
CA ARG A 131 19.91 -31.19 22.64
C ARG A 131 19.42 -31.55 24.04
N ASN A 132 18.40 -30.86 24.54
CA ASN A 132 17.83 -31.12 25.86
C ASN A 132 17.29 -32.55 25.97
N LYS A 133 16.60 -33.06 24.94
CA LYS A 133 16.14 -34.46 24.92
C LYS A 133 17.32 -35.43 25.01
N TYR A 134 18.35 -35.21 24.19
CA TYR A 134 19.55 -36.05 24.19
C TYR A 134 20.25 -36.06 25.55
N GLU A 135 20.42 -34.90 26.18
CA GLU A 135 21.06 -34.77 27.50
C GLU A 135 20.25 -35.47 28.60
N CYS A 136 18.93 -35.33 28.58
CA CYS A 136 18.03 -36.03 29.51
C CYS A 136 18.13 -37.56 29.37
N GLU A 137 18.12 -38.10 28.15
CA GLU A 137 18.27 -39.54 27.90
C GLU A 137 19.63 -40.06 28.39
N LEU A 138 20.71 -39.33 28.10
CA LEU A 138 22.05 -39.69 28.56
C LEU A 138 22.12 -39.72 30.09
N GLN A 139 21.52 -38.74 30.76
CA GLN A 139 21.46 -38.70 32.22
C GLN A 139 20.62 -39.85 32.77
N GLY A 140 19.46 -40.13 32.19
CA GLY A 140 18.61 -41.26 32.58
C GLY A 140 19.33 -42.60 32.46
N ALA A 141 20.05 -42.83 31.36
CA ALA A 141 20.83 -44.04 31.15
C ALA A 141 21.98 -44.19 32.19
N LYS A 142 22.69 -43.10 32.50
CA LYS A 142 23.74 -43.10 33.53
C LYS A 142 23.18 -43.46 34.90
N GLN A 143 22.07 -42.83 35.30
CA GLN A 143 21.41 -43.12 36.57
C GLN A 143 20.93 -44.57 36.63
N HIS A 144 20.35 -45.09 35.54
CA HIS A 144 19.91 -46.48 35.46
C HIS A 144 21.09 -47.46 35.61
N LEU A 145 22.23 -47.18 34.98
CA LEU A 145 23.44 -47.97 35.12
C LEU A 145 23.99 -47.94 36.55
N GLU A 146 24.07 -46.76 37.18
CA GLU A 146 24.54 -46.62 38.56
C GLU A 146 23.70 -47.43 39.55
N VAL A 147 22.37 -47.40 39.40
CA VAL A 147 21.44 -48.16 40.26
C VAL A 147 21.57 -49.67 40.01
N THR A 148 21.60 -50.10 38.74
CA THR A 148 21.67 -51.53 38.39
C THR A 148 23.04 -52.15 38.71
N ALA A 149 24.14 -51.44 38.46
CA ALA A 149 25.49 -51.87 38.84
C ALA A 149 25.66 -51.90 40.37
N GLY A 150 25.13 -50.89 41.07
CA GLY A 150 25.10 -50.86 42.53
C GLY A 150 24.30 -52.02 43.14
N ALA A 151 23.20 -52.43 42.49
CA ALA A 151 22.41 -53.60 42.89
C ALA A 151 23.14 -54.92 42.60
N ALA A 152 23.90 -55.02 41.50
CA ALA A 152 24.63 -56.23 41.13
C ALA A 152 25.91 -56.46 41.96
N LEU A 153 26.50 -55.39 42.53
CA LEU A 153 27.72 -55.44 43.35
C LEU A 153 27.46 -55.62 44.86
N GLN A 154 26.23 -55.82 45.29
CA GLN A 154 25.92 -56.24 46.66
C GLN A 154 25.85 -57.77 46.74
N PRO A 155 26.91 -58.48 47.17
CA PRO A 155 26.75 -59.84 47.63
C PRO A 155 25.86 -59.80 48.87
N SER A 156 24.82 -60.64 48.88
CA SER A 156 23.89 -60.88 49.98
C SER A 156 24.51 -60.63 51.37
N LEU A 157 24.32 -59.43 51.91
CA LEU A 157 24.67 -59.12 53.29
C LEU A 157 23.43 -58.59 53.98
N ALA A 158 22.86 -59.50 54.76
CA ALA A 158 22.06 -59.31 55.95
C ALA A 158 21.03 -58.16 55.94
N TRP A 159 19.76 -58.56 55.97
CA TRP A 159 18.63 -57.76 56.41
C TRP A 159 18.96 -57.06 57.75
N THR A 160 19.29 -55.77 57.70
CA THR A 160 19.36 -54.91 58.90
C THR A 160 18.06 -54.12 59.05
N PRO A 161 17.56 -53.95 60.28
CA PRO A 161 16.23 -53.39 60.55
C PRO A 161 16.15 -51.87 60.29
N PRO A 162 14.94 -51.30 60.16
CA PRO A 162 14.75 -49.93 59.71
C PRO A 162 15.00 -48.94 60.84
N GLY A 163 16.03 -48.10 60.68
CA GLY A 163 16.33 -46.98 61.58
C GLY A 163 17.09 -45.89 60.84
N ALA A 164 16.50 -44.69 60.82
CA ALA A 164 17.03 -43.43 60.29
C ALA A 164 17.02 -43.24 58.75
N CYS A 165 15.87 -42.83 58.22
CA CYS A 165 15.78 -42.09 56.95
C CYS A 165 16.41 -40.70 57.13
N THR A 166 17.69 -40.53 56.79
CA THR A 166 18.22 -39.20 56.45
C THR A 166 17.86 -38.89 55.01
N ALA A 167 16.90 -37.99 54.84
CA ALA A 167 16.47 -37.44 53.56
C ALA A 167 17.64 -36.69 52.89
N VAL A 168 18.35 -37.36 51.97
CA VAL A 168 19.16 -36.66 50.98
C VAL A 168 18.23 -36.24 49.85
N ALA A 169 17.70 -35.03 49.96
CA ALA A 169 17.04 -34.36 48.86
C ALA A 169 18.07 -34.08 47.76
N ARG A 170 18.25 -35.03 46.82
CA ARG A 170 18.84 -34.71 45.53
C ARG A 170 17.80 -33.91 44.76
N SER A 171 17.88 -32.59 44.88
CA SER A 171 17.17 -31.67 44.02
C SER A 171 17.54 -31.98 42.57
N CYS A 172 16.60 -32.52 41.80
CA CYS A 172 16.55 -32.35 40.35
C CYS A 172 15.82 -31.02 40.10
N PRO A 173 16.50 -29.88 39.87
CA PRO A 173 15.82 -28.71 39.37
C PRO A 173 15.68 -28.91 37.87
N LEU A 174 14.50 -29.31 37.39
CA LEU A 174 13.95 -28.99 36.06
C LEU A 174 12.70 -29.86 35.80
N GLN A 175 11.71 -29.74 36.69
CA GLN A 175 10.33 -29.71 36.24
C GLN A 175 9.89 -28.26 36.22
N ALA A 176 10.47 -27.49 35.29
CA ALA A 176 9.78 -26.30 34.80
C ALA A 176 8.57 -26.82 34.04
N ARG A 177 7.42 -26.74 34.72
CA ARG A 177 6.08 -26.99 34.18
C ARG A 177 5.87 -26.00 33.02
N VAL A 178 6.28 -26.37 31.81
CA VAL A 178 5.79 -25.68 30.61
C VAL A 178 4.35 -26.15 30.45
N HIS A 179 3.42 -25.33 30.93
CA HIS A 179 2.01 -25.51 30.69
C HIS A 179 1.77 -25.74 29.18
N PRO A 180 0.98 -26.74 28.77
CA PRO A 180 0.47 -26.79 27.41
C PRO A 180 -0.62 -25.72 27.31
N THR A 181 -0.23 -24.46 27.13
CA THR A 181 -1.17 -23.46 26.63
C THR A 181 -1.46 -23.81 25.18
N SER A 182 -2.62 -24.44 24.98
CA SER A 182 -3.41 -24.46 23.75
C SER A 182 -2.63 -24.05 22.49
N ALA A 183 -2.13 -25.02 21.74
CA ALA A 183 -1.85 -24.81 20.34
C ALA A 183 -3.19 -24.53 19.64
N PRO A 184 -3.48 -23.34 19.11
CA PRO A 184 -4.47 -23.28 18.05
C PRO A 184 -3.84 -24.03 16.87
N TYR A 185 -4.60 -24.97 16.33
CA TYR A 185 -4.40 -25.46 14.97
C TYR A 185 -4.30 -24.24 14.03
N LEU A 186 -3.09 -23.80 13.71
CA LEU A 186 -2.84 -23.00 12.53
C LEU A 186 -2.56 -24.00 11.42
N ALA A 187 -3.63 -24.29 10.68
CA ALA A 187 -3.56 -24.91 9.37
C ALA A 187 -2.44 -24.23 8.59
N LEU A 188 -1.37 -24.98 8.32
CA LEU A 188 -0.39 -24.61 7.30
C LEU A 188 -1.18 -24.48 5.98
N PRO A 189 -1.18 -23.32 5.30
CA PRO A 189 -1.54 -23.35 3.89
C PRO A 189 -0.54 -24.28 3.21
N LYS A 190 -1.05 -25.27 2.48
CA LYS A 190 -0.25 -26.07 1.54
C LYS A 190 0.44 -25.08 0.59
N VAL A 191 1.69 -24.73 0.86
CA VAL A 191 2.53 -24.07 -0.11
C VAL A 191 2.97 -25.17 -1.06
N SER A 192 2.30 -25.22 -2.20
CA SER A 192 2.72 -26.00 -3.35
C SER A 192 4.18 -25.66 -3.65
N LEU A 193 5.09 -26.57 -3.31
CA LEU A 193 6.38 -26.68 -3.97
C LEU A 193 6.09 -26.99 -5.44
N LEU A 194 6.37 -26.06 -6.34
CA LEU A 194 7.19 -26.30 -7.54
C LEU A 194 7.31 -25.02 -8.37
N GLY A 195 8.53 -24.53 -8.49
CA GLY A 195 8.98 -23.59 -9.51
C GLY A 195 10.51 -23.53 -9.41
N PRO A 196 11.27 -24.03 -10.40
CA PRO A 196 12.73 -24.05 -10.31
C PRO A 196 13.29 -22.62 -10.35
N LEU A 197 14.33 -22.39 -9.53
CA LEU A 197 15.22 -21.23 -9.66
C LEU A 197 15.75 -21.16 -11.09
N PRO A 198 15.78 -19.99 -11.75
CA PRO A 198 16.57 -19.84 -12.96
C PRO A 198 18.07 -19.93 -12.62
N ASP A 199 18.76 -20.74 -13.40
CA ASP A 199 20.22 -20.83 -13.45
C ASP A 199 20.82 -19.45 -13.72
N GLU A 200 21.59 -18.94 -12.76
CA GLU A 200 22.60 -17.92 -13.01
C GLU A 200 23.68 -18.54 -13.90
N THR A 201 23.50 -18.41 -15.21
CA THR A 201 24.56 -18.67 -16.18
C THR A 201 25.11 -17.34 -16.66
N LEU A 202 26.41 -17.20 -16.45
CA LEU A 202 27.28 -16.16 -16.96
C LEU A 202 27.01 -15.85 -18.44
N SER A 203 26.81 -14.56 -18.74
CA SER A 203 27.54 -13.82 -19.80
C SER A 203 27.28 -12.33 -19.65
#